data_AF-A0A7C2SA56-F1
#
_entry.id   AF-A0A7C2SA56-F1
#
_cell.length_a   1.000
_cell.length_b   1.000
_cell.length_c   1.000
_cell.angle_alpha   90.00
_cell.angle_beta   90.00
_cell.angle_gamma   90.00
#
_symmetry.space_group_name_H-M   'P 1'
#
loop_
_entity.id
_entity.type
_entity.pdbx_description
1 polymer ?
#
loop_
_entity_poly.entity_id
_entity_poly.type
_entity_poly.pdbx_seq_one_letter_code
_entity_poly.pdbx_strand_id
1 'polypeptide(L)'
;MKKTSLFAGISALLLATAVAAAPPPSQVVEKVDLMRQITTQWVKPNVLIVLDRSGSMAWDMWGSDVGVDNQGGPNNDGQPPTWTLSSTTGSCSGGKKIYTYTLSFYFPSRMAVMKNSLGNSVTIWQPPAIWKTAGFWPKISGWTKSTSFGALNTIKYTSNTCLANSPALPAQLASIQIPASIPPQDLVGRSADKVNWGLLIYSSSLTDYHQVIQPVDPDDANQATAVQNIENALRLSSAGGLTAGGWTPTSRGLNAAKASLKQTWNNDLKKSCGRLYATILVTDGESNYCNPSNSEWGSGCPNYTTNWRKYPPGRADELFLKTADSSSGCTTTDTSPTNVQTFVIGVSPDVSRCELNLTAYFGRTDASAGTNVAQWWGSSRLPQNDSGSTSLS
;
A
#
# COMPACT_ATOMS: atom_id res chain seq x y z
N MET A 1 -3.36 -16.69 -100.66
CA MET A 1 -1.88 -16.61 -100.69
C MET A 1 -1.38 -16.36 -99.28
N LYS A 2 -0.45 -17.22 -98.84
CA LYS A 2 0.51 -17.22 -97.70
C LYS A 2 0.31 -16.19 -96.57
N LYS A 3 0.02 -16.61 -95.32
CA LYS A 3 0.97 -16.99 -94.22
C LYS A 3 2.02 -15.90 -93.98
N THR A 4 2.19 -15.34 -92.77
CA THR A 4 2.89 -16.02 -91.66
C THR A 4 2.73 -15.29 -90.32
N SER A 5 2.30 -16.03 -89.30
CA SER A 5 2.76 -15.91 -87.91
C SER A 5 4.18 -16.48 -87.79
N LEU A 6 5.02 -15.92 -86.91
CA LEU A 6 6.26 -16.56 -86.47
C LEU A 6 6.34 -16.52 -84.93
N PHE A 7 6.21 -17.73 -84.37
CA PHE A 7 6.63 -18.13 -83.03
C PHE A 7 8.13 -18.44 -83.04
N ALA A 8 8.83 -18.13 -81.94
CA ALA A 8 9.96 -18.88 -81.32
C ALA A 8 10.58 -17.98 -80.24
N GLY A 9 11.01 -18.42 -79.06
CA GLY A 9 11.15 -19.75 -78.49
C GLY A 9 11.73 -19.60 -77.08
N ILE A 10 11.36 -20.54 -76.22
CA ILE A 10 11.74 -20.67 -74.80
C ILE A 10 13.19 -21.19 -74.70
N SER A 11 14.02 -20.60 -73.82
CA SER A 11 14.96 -21.36 -72.97
C SER A 11 15.52 -20.51 -71.83
N ALA A 12 15.48 -21.12 -70.65
CA ALA A 12 15.82 -20.58 -69.35
C ALA A 12 17.34 -20.42 -69.14
N LEU A 13 17.72 -19.41 -68.37
CA LEU A 13 18.94 -19.45 -67.57
C LEU A 13 18.61 -18.91 -66.17
N LEU A 14 18.71 -19.81 -65.18
CA LEU A 14 18.64 -19.51 -63.76
C LEU A 14 19.79 -18.57 -63.36
N LEU A 15 19.46 -17.40 -62.82
CA LEU A 15 20.33 -16.69 -61.87
C LEU A 15 19.53 -16.39 -60.61
N ALA A 16 19.82 -17.17 -59.56
CA ALA A 16 19.47 -16.82 -58.20
C ALA A 16 20.22 -15.55 -57.80
N THR A 17 19.48 -14.49 -57.45
CA THR A 17 20.02 -13.38 -56.66
C THR A 17 19.05 -13.10 -55.52
N ALA A 18 19.61 -13.10 -54.31
CA ALA A 18 18.91 -13.03 -53.05
C ALA A 18 18.07 -11.75 -52.94
N VAL A 19 16.77 -11.91 -52.71
CA VAL A 19 15.92 -10.83 -52.20
C VAL A 19 16.33 -10.59 -50.75
N ALA A 20 17.16 -9.58 -50.51
CA ALA A 20 17.33 -9.03 -49.18
C ALA A 20 15.99 -8.39 -48.79
N ALA A 21 15.23 -9.09 -47.95
CA ALA A 21 14.04 -8.55 -47.32
C ALA A 21 14.42 -7.27 -46.59
N ALA A 22 13.84 -6.14 -47.01
CA ALA A 22 13.92 -4.91 -46.25
C ALA A 22 13.38 -5.17 -44.83
N PRO A 23 14.07 -4.71 -43.78
CA PRO A 23 13.58 -4.88 -42.42
C PRO A 23 12.20 -4.23 -42.27
N PRO A 24 11.31 -4.78 -41.43
CA PRO A 24 10.01 -4.17 -41.16
C PRO A 24 10.20 -2.73 -40.68
N PRO A 25 9.28 -1.81 -41.03
CA PRO A 25 9.41 -0.41 -40.68
C PRO A 25 9.64 -0.27 -39.17
N SER A 26 10.71 0.43 -38.83
CA SER A 26 11.06 0.78 -37.45
C SER A 26 9.85 1.43 -36.79
N GLN A 27 9.45 0.92 -35.62
CA GLN A 27 8.39 1.54 -34.84
C GLN A 27 8.79 2.99 -34.57
N VAL A 28 7.97 3.90 -35.09
CA VAL A 28 8.09 5.33 -34.88
C VAL A 28 7.98 5.58 -33.39
N VAL A 29 9.02 6.19 -32.83
CA VAL A 29 9.03 6.83 -31.51
C VAL A 29 7.75 7.67 -31.39
N GLU A 30 6.92 7.37 -30.40
CA GLU A 30 5.64 8.05 -30.14
C GLU A 30 5.89 9.54 -29.87
N LYS A 31 5.90 10.35 -30.93
CA LYS A 31 5.87 11.80 -30.85
C LYS A 31 4.43 12.19 -30.58
N VAL A 32 4.17 12.62 -29.34
CA VAL A 32 3.01 13.37 -28.84
C VAL A 32 1.90 13.60 -29.89
N ASP A 33 0.90 12.72 -29.88
CA ASP A 33 -0.35 12.92 -30.64
C ASP A 33 -1.25 13.91 -29.89
N LEU A 34 -1.19 15.17 -30.30
CA LEU A 34 -1.99 16.26 -29.73
C LEU A 34 -3.50 16.05 -29.93
N MET A 35 -3.92 15.36 -31.01
CA MET A 35 -5.33 15.06 -31.23
C MET A 35 -5.81 13.97 -30.27
N ARG A 36 -4.98 12.96 -29.98
CA ARG A 36 -5.25 12.01 -28.89
C ARG A 36 -5.34 12.74 -27.55
N GLN A 37 -4.40 13.63 -27.21
CA GLN A 37 -4.48 14.41 -25.95
C GLN A 37 -5.70 15.35 -25.84
N ILE A 38 -6.16 15.95 -26.95
CA ILE A 38 -7.34 16.82 -26.97
C ILE A 38 -8.65 16.00 -26.97
N THR A 39 -8.66 14.80 -27.58
CA THR A 39 -9.86 13.95 -27.67
C THR A 39 -9.97 12.93 -26.52
N THR A 40 -8.87 12.54 -25.88
CA THR A 40 -8.85 11.76 -24.63
C THR A 40 -8.92 12.66 -23.41
N GLN A 41 -9.81 13.67 -23.41
CA GLN A 41 -10.23 14.32 -22.15
C GLN A 41 -10.36 13.23 -21.09
N TRP A 42 -9.52 13.32 -20.06
CA TRP A 42 -9.07 12.17 -19.29
C TRP A 42 -10.24 11.33 -18.81
N VAL A 43 -10.43 10.17 -19.45
CA VAL A 43 -11.44 9.22 -19.01
C VAL A 43 -10.97 8.71 -17.65
N LYS A 44 -11.62 9.17 -16.58
CA LYS A 44 -11.25 8.84 -15.19
C LYS A 44 -11.05 7.33 -15.06
N PRO A 45 -9.91 6.83 -14.54
CA PRO A 45 -9.75 5.42 -14.25
C PRO A 45 -10.76 4.97 -13.18
N ASN A 46 -11.17 3.70 -13.27
CA ASN A 46 -11.99 3.02 -12.28
C ASN A 46 -11.07 2.30 -11.29
N VAL A 47 -10.99 2.80 -10.06
CA VAL A 47 -10.07 2.28 -9.04
C VAL A 47 -10.83 1.78 -7.83
N LEU A 48 -10.69 0.50 -7.52
CA LEU A 48 -11.30 -0.13 -6.35
C LEU A 48 -10.25 -0.31 -5.25
N ILE A 49 -10.45 0.33 -4.11
CA ILE A 49 -9.67 0.05 -2.91
C ILE A 49 -10.17 -1.29 -2.33
N VAL A 50 -9.26 -2.22 -2.10
CA VAL A 50 -9.50 -3.50 -1.44
C VAL A 50 -8.81 -3.42 -0.08
N LEU A 51 -9.58 -3.03 0.94
CA LEU A 51 -9.07 -2.67 2.26
C LEU A 51 -9.21 -3.83 3.25
N ASP A 52 -8.09 -4.23 3.81
CA ASP A 52 -8.07 -5.10 4.98
C ASP A 52 -8.66 -4.37 6.19
N ARG A 53 -9.54 -5.06 6.90
CA ARG A 53 -10.01 -4.67 8.24
C ARG A 53 -9.95 -5.85 9.20
N SER A 54 -9.02 -6.77 8.96
CA SER A 54 -8.76 -7.92 9.81
C SER A 54 -8.30 -7.49 11.20
N GLY A 55 -8.24 -8.44 12.13
CA GLY A 55 -7.82 -8.20 13.49
C GLY A 55 -6.36 -7.73 13.59
N SER A 56 -5.48 -8.15 12.67
CA SER A 56 -4.10 -7.64 12.63
C SER A 56 -4.09 -6.12 12.46
N MET A 57 -4.99 -5.57 11.63
CA MET A 57 -5.14 -4.12 11.44
C MET A 57 -5.42 -3.42 12.77
N ALA A 58 -6.08 -4.07 13.73
CA ALA A 58 -6.31 -3.53 15.07
C ALA A 58 -5.07 -3.56 15.98
N TRP A 59 -4.06 -4.40 15.69
CA TRP A 59 -2.84 -4.56 16.48
C TRP A 59 -1.69 -3.67 15.98
N ASP A 60 -1.58 -3.44 14.67
CA ASP A 60 -0.67 -2.41 14.16
C ASP A 60 -1.17 -0.99 14.49
N MET A 61 -2.46 -0.89 14.81
CA MET A 61 -3.09 0.27 15.41
C MET A 61 -3.10 0.15 16.95
N TRP A 62 -2.09 0.67 17.66
CA TRP A 62 -2.16 0.83 19.14
C TRP A 62 -3.26 1.83 19.61
N GLY A 63 -4.23 2.16 18.76
CA GLY A 63 -5.53 2.72 19.09
C GLY A 63 -6.59 1.90 18.35
N SER A 64 -7.64 1.49 19.04
CA SER A 64 -8.79 0.75 18.52
C SER A 64 -9.55 1.41 17.34
N ASP A 65 -9.09 2.55 16.82
CA ASP A 65 -9.86 3.47 15.98
C ASP A 65 -8.96 4.27 15.00
N VAL A 66 -9.35 4.37 13.71
CA VAL A 66 -8.69 5.18 12.64
C VAL A 66 -9.15 6.65 12.53
N GLY A 67 -8.36 7.67 12.93
CA GLY A 67 -8.58 9.14 12.69
C GLY A 67 -9.90 9.82 13.14
N VAL A 68 -9.85 10.64 14.22
CA VAL A 68 -10.94 11.30 15.01
C VAL A 68 -11.83 12.30 14.29
N ASP A 69 -11.39 12.87 13.19
CA ASP A 69 -12.14 13.88 12.46
C ASP A 69 -12.31 13.51 10.99
N ASN A 70 -13.10 14.31 10.26
CA ASN A 70 -13.26 14.21 8.81
C ASN A 70 -11.98 14.58 8.02
N GLN A 71 -10.85 14.78 8.69
CA GLN A 71 -9.49 14.90 8.12
C GLN A 71 -8.59 13.70 8.49
N GLY A 72 -9.07 12.76 9.32
CA GLY A 72 -8.35 11.57 9.74
C GLY A 72 -7.24 11.78 10.77
N GLY A 73 -7.23 12.84 11.57
CA GLY A 73 -6.28 12.97 12.69
C GLY A 73 -6.83 12.34 13.96
N PRO A 74 -6.11 11.52 14.78
CA PRO A 74 -6.57 11.15 16.12
C PRO A 74 -6.65 12.39 17.04
N ASN A 75 -7.34 12.26 18.18
CA ASN A 75 -7.89 13.35 19.02
C ASN A 75 -6.84 14.36 19.48
N ASN A 76 -5.55 14.05 19.30
CA ASN A 76 -4.40 14.83 19.74
C ASN A 76 -3.19 14.80 18.76
N ASP A 77 -3.29 14.20 17.55
CA ASP A 77 -2.18 14.26 16.58
C ASP A 77 -2.24 15.51 15.72
N GLY A 78 -1.13 16.23 15.71
CA GLY A 78 -1.03 17.61 15.27
C GLY A 78 -0.49 18.50 16.39
N GLN A 79 -0.57 18.05 17.64
CA GLN A 79 0.27 18.61 18.69
C GLN A 79 1.71 18.19 18.40
N PRO A 80 2.62 19.13 18.12
CA PRO A 80 4.01 18.78 17.99
C PRO A 80 4.45 18.08 19.28
N PRO A 81 5.30 17.05 19.18
CA PRO A 81 5.94 16.42 20.31
C PRO A 81 6.44 17.47 21.30
N THR A 82 5.81 17.52 22.48
CA THR A 82 5.99 18.62 23.42
C THR A 82 6.66 18.14 24.68
N TRP A 83 7.70 18.86 25.09
CA TRP A 83 8.29 18.71 26.41
C TRP A 83 7.46 19.48 27.43
N THR A 84 6.96 18.78 28.43
CA THR A 84 6.30 19.37 29.60
C THR A 84 7.19 19.20 30.82
N LEU A 85 7.22 20.22 31.68
CA LEU A 85 7.94 20.17 32.94
C LEU A 85 6.95 20.11 34.09
N SER A 86 7.14 19.15 34.98
CA SER A 86 6.41 19.06 36.25
C SER A 86 7.39 18.99 37.43
N SER A 87 6.88 19.19 38.64
CA SER A 87 7.70 19.11 39.86
C SER A 87 6.93 18.55 41.04
N THR A 88 7.62 17.81 41.92
CA THR A 88 7.05 17.27 43.16
C THR A 88 7.92 17.63 44.37
N THR A 89 7.27 17.91 45.51
CA THR A 89 7.93 18.27 46.78
C THR A 89 8.11 17.07 47.72
N GLY A 90 7.43 15.95 47.46
CA GLY A 90 7.19 14.88 48.46
C GLY A 90 8.41 14.21 49.07
N SER A 91 9.59 14.29 48.46
CA SER A 91 10.85 13.69 48.95
C SER A 91 11.94 14.71 49.26
N CYS A 92 11.65 16.01 49.18
CA CYS A 92 12.64 17.08 49.27
C CYS A 92 12.40 18.00 50.47
N SER A 93 13.49 18.37 51.17
CA SER A 93 13.47 19.35 52.27
C SER A 93 13.94 20.73 51.82
N GLY A 94 13.59 21.77 52.58
CA GLY A 94 14.09 23.14 52.35
C GLY A 94 13.58 23.81 51.08
N GLY A 95 12.32 23.59 50.70
CA GLY A 95 11.70 24.22 49.52
C GLY A 95 12.18 23.69 48.16
N LYS A 96 13.05 22.68 48.15
CA LYS A 96 13.54 22.02 46.94
C LYS A 96 12.50 21.09 46.35
N LYS A 97 12.63 20.78 45.06
CA LYS A 97 11.70 19.92 44.30
C LYS A 97 12.47 18.91 43.44
N ILE A 98 11.84 17.78 43.18
CA ILE A 98 12.21 16.90 42.07
C ILE A 98 11.52 17.44 40.81
N TYR A 99 12.25 17.52 39.71
CA TYR A 99 11.72 17.97 38.42
C TYR A 99 11.61 16.81 37.45
N THR A 100 10.53 16.75 36.68
CA THR A 100 10.32 15.74 35.65
C THR A 100 10.00 16.40 34.32
N TYR A 101 10.86 16.16 33.33
CA TYR A 101 10.58 16.43 31.93
C TYR A 101 9.83 15.26 31.32
N THR A 102 8.67 15.50 30.71
CA THR A 102 7.90 14.49 29.99
C THR A 102 7.77 14.91 28.53
N LEU A 103 8.34 14.12 27.62
CA LEU A 103 8.01 14.18 26.20
C LEU A 103 6.81 13.27 25.96
N SER A 104 5.74 13.84 25.45
CA SER A 104 4.53 13.12 25.05
C SER A 104 4.43 13.15 23.53
N PHE A 105 4.28 11.99 22.91
CA PHE A 105 4.15 11.87 21.46
C PHE A 105 3.35 10.63 21.08
N TYR A 106 2.74 10.69 19.90
CA TYR A 106 2.13 9.53 19.27
C TYR A 106 3.09 8.99 18.21
N PHE A 107 3.14 7.68 18.03
CA PHE A 107 3.60 7.16 16.75
C PHE A 107 2.48 7.49 15.76
N PRO A 108 2.77 8.06 14.58
CA PRO A 108 1.73 8.30 13.63
C PRO A 108 1.12 6.97 13.22
N SER A 109 -0.18 7.04 13.02
CA SER A 109 -1.08 5.90 12.95
C SER A 109 -0.80 4.93 11.79
N ARG A 110 0.11 5.24 10.85
CA ARG A 110 0.26 4.47 9.60
C ARG A 110 1.69 4.53 9.06
N MET A 111 2.46 3.46 9.25
CA MET A 111 3.59 3.14 8.37
C MET A 111 3.03 2.56 7.08
N ALA A 112 3.03 3.32 5.99
CA ALA A 112 2.61 2.78 4.71
C ALA A 112 3.85 2.53 3.83
N VAL A 113 4.03 1.27 3.43
CA VAL A 113 4.99 0.83 2.41
C VAL A 113 4.21 0.57 1.14
N MET A 114 4.28 1.51 0.20
CA MET A 114 3.72 1.34 -1.15
C MET A 114 4.73 0.62 -2.03
N LYS A 115 4.29 -0.34 -2.84
CA LYS A 115 5.09 -0.79 -4.01
C LYS A 115 4.74 0.06 -5.21
N ASN A 116 5.78 0.59 -5.87
CA ASN A 116 5.61 1.41 -7.05
C ASN A 116 6.01 0.66 -8.33
N SER A 117 5.51 1.19 -9.44
CA SER A 117 5.87 0.77 -10.80
C SER A 117 7.26 1.23 -11.24
N LEU A 118 8.16 1.60 -10.31
CA LEU A 118 9.60 1.85 -10.54
C LEU A 118 10.56 0.89 -9.79
N GLY A 119 10.05 -0.07 -9.02
CA GLY A 119 10.74 -1.34 -8.72
C GLY A 119 11.27 -1.44 -7.30
N ASN A 120 11.21 -0.33 -6.57
CA ASN A 120 11.45 -0.26 -5.14
C ASN A 120 10.13 0.01 -4.41
N SER A 121 10.05 -0.38 -3.14
CA SER A 121 9.00 0.13 -2.26
C SER A 121 9.29 1.58 -1.90
N VAL A 122 8.25 2.40 -1.92
CA VAL A 122 8.24 3.74 -1.33
C VAL A 122 7.63 3.61 0.06
N THR A 123 8.44 3.81 1.09
CA THR A 123 7.92 4.03 2.43
C THR A 123 7.43 5.46 2.50
N ILE A 124 6.10 5.66 2.53
CA ILE A 124 5.48 6.99 2.56
C ILE A 124 5.75 7.67 3.90
N TRP A 125 5.84 6.85 4.96
CA TRP A 125 6.23 7.30 6.26
C TRP A 125 6.94 6.18 7.02
N GLN A 126 8.16 6.46 7.49
CA GLN A 126 8.93 5.58 8.38
C GLN A 126 9.09 6.33 9.71
N PRO A 127 8.73 5.73 10.86
CA PRO A 127 9.20 6.23 12.13
C PRO A 127 10.72 6.21 12.04
N PRO A 128 11.42 7.20 12.61
CA PRO A 128 12.84 7.02 12.82
C PRO A 128 13.04 5.67 13.53
N ALA A 129 13.70 4.70 12.88
CA ALA A 129 13.89 3.32 13.37
C ALA A 129 14.44 3.28 14.81
N ILE A 130 15.08 4.37 15.17
CA ILE A 130 15.71 4.73 16.42
C ILE A 130 14.73 4.89 17.60
N TRP A 131 13.44 5.19 17.40
CA TRP A 131 12.52 5.46 18.52
C TRP A 131 12.10 4.22 19.33
N LYS A 132 12.22 3.03 18.74
CA LYS A 132 11.84 1.76 19.38
C LYS A 132 12.98 1.12 20.22
N THR A 133 14.19 1.69 20.20
CA THR A 133 15.31 1.13 20.98
C THR A 133 15.59 1.94 22.24
N ALA A 134 15.69 1.25 23.37
CA ALA A 134 16.00 1.86 24.67
C ALA A 134 17.33 2.63 24.68
N GLY A 135 18.21 2.41 23.69
CA GLY A 135 19.50 3.06 23.51
C GLY A 135 19.48 4.43 22.81
N PHE A 136 18.41 4.81 22.10
CA PHE A 136 18.35 6.11 21.41
C PHE A 136 18.21 7.29 22.37
N TRP A 137 17.35 7.13 23.37
CA TRP A 137 17.08 8.19 24.32
C TRP A 137 18.29 8.39 25.25
N PRO A 138 18.96 9.56 25.19
CA PRO A 138 20.25 9.75 25.82
C PRO A 138 20.15 9.52 27.32
N LYS A 139 21.18 8.90 27.91
CA LYS A 139 21.35 8.95 29.36
C LYS A 139 21.84 10.34 29.72
N ILE A 140 21.15 11.00 30.63
CA ILE A 140 21.50 12.34 31.09
C ILE A 140 21.99 12.22 32.52
N SER A 141 23.22 12.66 32.77
CA SER A 141 23.81 12.61 34.11
C SER A 141 22.94 13.39 35.10
N GLY A 142 22.65 12.79 36.25
CA GLY A 142 21.77 13.38 37.26
C GLY A 142 20.27 13.22 36.99
N TRP A 143 19.87 12.47 35.95
CA TRP A 143 18.47 12.21 35.64
C TRP A 143 18.21 10.71 35.47
N THR A 144 17.05 10.26 35.94
CA THR A 144 16.52 8.91 35.73
C THR A 144 15.53 8.93 34.57
N LYS A 145 15.77 8.06 33.59
CA LYS A 145 14.91 7.90 32.42
C LYS A 145 13.87 6.80 32.67
N SER A 146 12.62 7.04 32.30
CA SER A 146 11.60 6.00 32.15
C SER A 146 10.82 6.18 30.85
N THR A 147 10.39 5.08 30.24
CA THR A 147 9.63 5.07 28.99
C THR A 147 8.33 4.29 29.19
N SER A 148 7.24 4.80 28.64
CA SER A 148 5.97 4.09 28.54
C SER A 148 5.49 4.19 27.10
N PHE A 149 5.23 3.03 26.49
CA PHE A 149 4.74 2.92 25.13
C PHE A 149 3.32 2.36 25.17
N GLY A 150 2.42 2.98 24.42
CA GLY A 150 0.99 2.70 24.41
C GLY A 150 0.25 3.68 23.51
N ALA A 151 -1.04 3.92 23.76
CA ALA A 151 -1.84 4.86 22.98
C ALA A 151 -1.22 6.28 22.95
N LEU A 152 -0.65 6.74 24.07
CA LEU A 152 0.23 7.92 24.13
C LEU A 152 1.60 7.47 24.63
N ASN A 153 2.64 7.70 23.83
CA ASN A 153 4.00 7.37 24.23
C ASN A 153 4.57 8.49 25.08
N THR A 154 5.22 8.12 26.17
CA THR A 154 5.85 9.08 27.07
C THR A 154 7.28 8.68 27.40
N ILE A 155 8.15 9.68 27.40
CA ILE A 155 9.53 9.56 27.87
C ILE A 155 9.71 10.58 28.97
N LYS A 156 10.07 10.09 30.15
CA LYS A 156 10.25 10.92 31.33
C LYS A 156 11.71 10.93 31.75
N TYR A 157 12.21 12.13 32.03
CA TYR A 157 13.48 12.37 32.69
C TYR A 157 13.19 13.01 34.04
N THR A 158 13.49 12.32 35.12
CA THR A 158 13.28 12.80 36.49
C THR A 158 14.62 13.10 37.16
N SER A 159 14.77 14.27 37.78
CA SER A 159 16.03 14.62 38.46
C SER A 159 16.32 13.66 39.61
N ASN A 160 17.56 13.21 39.73
CA ASN A 160 17.99 12.29 40.80
C ASN A 160 18.16 13.01 42.14
N THR A 161 18.21 14.34 42.12
CA THR A 161 18.42 15.20 43.29
C THR A 161 17.35 16.28 43.38
N CYS A 162 17.16 16.77 44.60
CA CYS A 162 16.30 17.89 44.91
C CYS A 162 16.95 19.21 44.48
N LEU A 163 16.29 19.95 43.61
CA LEU A 163 16.76 21.22 43.07
C LEU A 163 15.93 22.38 43.64
N ALA A 164 16.58 23.49 43.97
CA ALA A 164 15.91 24.69 44.48
C ALA A 164 15.14 25.43 43.39
N ASN A 165 15.70 25.43 42.17
CA ASN A 165 15.15 26.15 41.02
C ASN A 165 14.79 25.18 39.90
N SER A 166 13.87 25.60 39.04
CA SER A 166 13.52 24.86 37.84
C SER A 166 14.74 24.76 36.92
N PRO A 167 15.23 23.54 36.62
CA PRO A 167 16.34 23.38 35.69
C PRO A 167 15.88 23.75 34.27
N ALA A 168 16.78 24.21 33.41
CA ALA A 168 16.51 24.31 31.98
C ALA A 168 16.38 22.92 31.33
N LEU A 169 15.73 22.82 30.17
CA LEU A 169 15.66 21.57 29.41
C LEU A 169 17.11 21.18 29.04
N PRO A 170 17.58 19.97 29.41
CA PRO A 170 18.91 19.53 29.02
C PRO A 170 19.13 19.67 27.51
N ALA A 171 20.28 20.20 27.10
CA ALA A 171 20.60 20.46 25.69
C ALA A 171 20.49 19.20 24.82
N GLN A 172 20.80 18.03 25.40
CA GLN A 172 20.68 16.73 24.75
C GLN A 172 19.23 16.35 24.43
N LEU A 173 18.25 16.88 25.16
CA LEU A 173 16.82 16.71 24.88
C LEU A 173 16.32 17.73 23.87
N ALA A 174 16.86 18.95 23.91
CA ALA A 174 16.54 20.00 22.94
C ALA A 174 17.03 19.68 21.51
N SER A 175 18.09 18.87 21.38
CA SER A 175 18.63 18.43 20.08
C SER A 175 17.84 17.30 19.42
N ILE A 176 16.86 16.71 20.11
CA ILE A 176 16.07 15.61 19.53
C ILE A 176 15.11 16.18 18.48
N GLN A 177 15.39 15.89 17.22
CA GLN A 177 14.50 16.23 16.11
C GLN A 177 13.35 15.25 16.08
N ILE A 178 12.13 15.75 16.27
CA ILE A 178 10.92 14.95 16.25
C ILE A 178 10.17 15.32 14.97
N PRO A 179 10.07 14.43 13.97
CA PRO A 179 9.38 14.74 12.73
C PRO A 179 7.94 15.17 13.02
N ALA A 180 7.49 16.22 12.34
CA ALA A 180 6.09 16.61 12.40
C ALA A 180 5.23 15.45 11.88
N SER A 181 4.14 15.15 12.59
CA SER A 181 3.10 14.26 12.07
C SER A 181 2.54 14.88 10.78
N ILE A 182 2.41 14.08 9.73
CA ILE A 182 1.78 14.50 8.48
C ILE A 182 0.31 14.05 8.57
N PRO A 183 -0.66 14.97 8.50
CA PRO A 183 -2.07 14.58 8.52
C PRO A 183 -2.40 13.72 7.28
N PRO A 184 -3.42 12.86 7.35
CA PRO A 184 -3.90 12.14 6.17
C PRO A 184 -4.17 13.11 5.04
N GLN A 185 -3.67 12.76 3.87
CA GLN A 185 -3.63 13.68 2.74
C GLN A 185 -4.94 13.74 1.95
N ASP A 186 -6.00 13.08 2.44
CA ASP A 186 -7.29 12.90 1.74
C ASP A 186 -7.13 12.56 0.25
N LEU A 187 -6.61 11.35 -0.01
CA LEU A 187 -6.35 10.92 -1.37
C LEU A 187 -7.64 10.85 -2.21
N VAL A 188 -8.72 10.33 -1.62
CA VAL A 188 -9.98 10.08 -2.32
C VAL A 188 -10.68 11.39 -2.65
N GLY A 189 -10.86 12.29 -1.67
CA GLY A 189 -11.51 13.58 -1.90
C GLY A 189 -10.71 14.48 -2.85
N ARG A 190 -9.39 14.58 -2.69
CA ARG A 190 -8.52 15.42 -3.55
C ARG A 190 -8.35 14.91 -4.98
N SER A 191 -8.74 13.66 -5.26
CA SER A 191 -8.66 13.07 -6.60
C SER A 191 -10.01 12.65 -7.17
N ALA A 192 -11.11 13.06 -6.54
CA ALA A 192 -12.48 12.79 -6.99
C ALA A 192 -12.77 13.29 -8.43
N ASP A 193 -12.11 14.37 -8.84
CA ASP A 193 -12.18 14.93 -10.18
C ASP A 193 -11.37 14.12 -11.22
N LYS A 194 -10.51 13.22 -10.76
CA LYS A 194 -9.56 12.48 -11.60
C LYS A 194 -9.80 10.98 -11.63
N VAL A 195 -10.37 10.40 -10.59
CA VAL A 195 -10.51 8.95 -10.41
C VAL A 195 -11.94 8.62 -9.97
N ASN A 196 -12.49 7.55 -10.54
CA ASN A 196 -13.73 6.95 -10.06
C ASN A 196 -13.38 5.96 -8.96
N TRP A 197 -13.68 6.32 -7.72
CA TRP A 197 -13.29 5.54 -6.55
C TRP A 197 -14.37 4.53 -6.15
N GLY A 198 -13.91 3.38 -5.67
CA GLY A 198 -14.72 2.41 -4.95
C GLY A 198 -13.98 1.90 -3.73
N LEU A 199 -14.73 1.33 -2.79
CA LEU A 199 -14.21 0.71 -1.58
C LEU A 199 -14.87 -0.65 -1.35
N LEU A 200 -14.04 -1.68 -1.32
CA LEU A 200 -14.35 -3.02 -0.87
C LEU A 200 -13.51 -3.30 0.38
N ILE A 201 -14.13 -3.89 1.38
CA ILE A 201 -13.47 -4.30 2.63
C ILE A 201 -13.47 -5.82 2.74
N TYR A 202 -12.50 -6.39 3.45
CA TYR A 202 -12.46 -7.81 3.75
C TYR A 202 -11.97 -8.11 5.17
N SER A 203 -12.52 -9.17 5.75
CA SER A 203 -12.23 -9.65 7.11
C SER A 203 -13.14 -10.85 7.39
N SER A 204 -12.69 -11.84 8.15
CA SER A 204 -13.57 -12.95 8.57
C SER A 204 -14.67 -12.56 9.56
N SER A 205 -14.65 -11.34 10.09
CA SER A 205 -15.73 -10.84 10.96
C SER A 205 -16.99 -10.46 10.17
N LEU A 206 -16.89 -10.42 8.83
CA LEU A 206 -18.00 -10.13 7.92
C LEU A 206 -18.72 -11.43 7.52
N THR A 207 -20.04 -11.35 7.31
CA THR A 207 -20.90 -12.50 6.96
C THR A 207 -20.40 -13.27 5.72
N ASP A 208 -19.86 -12.56 4.72
CA ASP A 208 -19.29 -13.17 3.51
C ASP A 208 -17.78 -13.00 3.38
N TYR A 209 -17.12 -12.67 4.49
CA TYR A 209 -15.69 -12.39 4.59
C TYR A 209 -15.23 -11.15 3.78
N HIS A 210 -16.17 -10.44 3.15
CA HIS A 210 -15.98 -9.21 2.41
C HIS A 210 -17.29 -8.41 2.36
N GLN A 211 -17.21 -7.13 2.03
CA GLN A 211 -18.36 -6.26 1.76
C GLN A 211 -17.96 -5.14 0.82
N VAL A 212 -18.78 -4.85 -0.19
CA VAL A 212 -18.64 -3.64 -1.01
C VAL A 212 -19.31 -2.49 -0.27
N ILE A 213 -18.53 -1.52 0.19
CA ILE A 213 -19.05 -0.30 0.83
C ILE A 213 -19.54 0.68 -0.24
N GLN A 214 -18.72 0.86 -1.26
CA GLN A 214 -19.02 1.73 -2.39
C GLN A 214 -18.52 1.03 -3.65
N PRO A 215 -19.40 0.56 -4.56
CA PRO A 215 -18.93 0.09 -5.86
C PRO A 215 -18.28 1.25 -6.60
N VAL A 216 -17.33 0.95 -7.48
CA VAL A 216 -16.82 1.96 -8.41
C VAL A 216 -17.98 2.34 -9.32
N ASP A 217 -18.42 3.59 -9.25
CA ASP A 217 -19.40 4.16 -10.17
C ASP A 217 -18.64 4.71 -11.39
N PRO A 218 -18.80 4.10 -12.59
CA PRO A 218 -18.15 4.59 -13.80
C PRO A 218 -18.84 5.85 -14.36
N ASP A 219 -20.00 6.26 -13.81
CA ASP A 219 -20.65 7.53 -14.09
C ASP A 219 -19.94 8.66 -13.34
N ASP A 220 -19.52 9.67 -14.09
CA ASP A 220 -18.79 10.81 -13.55
C ASP A 220 -19.72 11.74 -12.73
N ALA A 221 -21.04 11.57 -12.82
CA ALA A 221 -22.04 12.44 -12.17
C ALA A 221 -22.26 12.15 -10.67
N ASN A 222 -22.02 10.93 -10.19
CA ASN A 222 -22.31 10.52 -8.81
C ASN A 222 -21.08 10.52 -7.88
N GLN A 223 -19.96 11.09 -8.34
CA GLN A 223 -18.68 11.00 -7.63
C GLN A 223 -18.71 11.63 -6.23
N ALA A 224 -19.47 12.72 -6.03
CA ALA A 224 -19.57 13.37 -4.72
C ALA A 224 -20.14 12.43 -3.65
N THR A 225 -21.22 11.71 -3.97
CA THR A 225 -21.84 10.74 -3.06
C THR A 225 -20.92 9.54 -2.83
N ALA A 226 -20.28 9.03 -3.88
CA ALA A 226 -19.35 7.91 -3.77
C ALA A 226 -18.16 8.24 -2.87
N VAL A 227 -17.54 9.41 -3.07
CA VAL A 227 -16.46 9.94 -2.25
C VAL A 227 -16.91 10.09 -0.80
N GLN A 228 -18.08 10.69 -0.56
CA GLN A 228 -18.62 10.86 0.78
C GLN A 228 -18.86 9.52 1.49
N ASN A 229 -19.38 8.50 0.80
CA ASN A 229 -19.57 7.16 1.35
C ASN A 229 -18.23 6.51 1.74
N ILE A 230 -17.21 6.65 0.89
CA ILE A 230 -15.87 6.14 1.15
C ILE A 230 -15.25 6.87 2.34
N GLU A 231 -15.27 8.20 2.35
CA GLU A 231 -14.74 9.02 3.45
C GLU A 231 -15.44 8.69 4.76
N ASN A 232 -16.78 8.55 4.77
CA ASN A 232 -17.55 8.15 5.95
C ASN A 232 -17.11 6.79 6.49
N ALA A 233 -16.85 5.83 5.61
CA ALA A 233 -16.38 4.51 6.02
C ALA A 233 -14.94 4.55 6.57
N LEU A 234 -14.09 5.41 6.02
CA LEU A 234 -12.68 5.55 6.43
C LEU A 234 -12.47 6.43 7.68
N ARG A 235 -13.55 6.91 8.31
CA ARG A 235 -13.53 7.56 9.64
C ARG A 235 -13.16 6.58 10.76
N LEU A 236 -13.00 7.10 11.98
CA LEU A 236 -12.91 6.24 13.16
C LEU A 236 -14.15 5.38 13.30
N SER A 237 -13.95 4.19 13.85
CA SER A 237 -15.02 3.41 14.49
C SER A 237 -15.86 4.25 15.47
N SER A 238 -15.26 5.02 16.39
CA SER A 238 -16.03 5.88 17.30
C SER A 238 -16.80 7.04 16.62
N ALA A 239 -16.46 7.35 15.36
CA ALA A 239 -17.17 8.31 14.52
C ALA A 239 -18.06 7.62 13.45
N GLY A 240 -18.33 6.31 13.61
CA GLY A 240 -19.19 5.51 12.74
C GLY A 240 -18.51 4.87 11.53
N GLY A 241 -17.18 4.94 11.46
CA GLY A 241 -16.36 4.29 10.44
C GLY A 241 -16.09 2.82 10.72
N LEU A 242 -15.20 2.23 9.91
CA LEU A 242 -14.96 0.79 9.90
C LEU A 242 -14.20 0.29 11.14
N THR A 243 -14.68 -0.78 11.75
CA THR A 243 -14.00 -1.50 12.84
C THR A 243 -13.08 -2.60 12.30
N ALA A 244 -11.95 -2.84 12.94
CA ALA A 244 -11.07 -3.96 12.59
C ALA A 244 -11.40 -5.21 13.42
N GLY A 245 -11.25 -6.40 12.85
CA GLY A 245 -11.49 -7.68 13.55
C GLY A 245 -11.39 -8.91 12.65
N GLY A 246 -11.29 -10.10 13.22
CA GLY A 246 -11.27 -11.37 12.49
C GLY A 246 -9.95 -11.73 11.81
N TRP A 247 -9.95 -12.79 11.01
CA TRP A 247 -8.82 -13.24 10.19
C TRP A 247 -8.66 -12.36 8.94
N THR A 248 -7.56 -12.58 8.20
CA THR A 248 -7.09 -11.80 7.03
C THR A 248 -7.31 -12.57 5.72
N PRO A 249 -8.54 -12.60 5.17
CA PRO A 249 -8.87 -13.36 3.97
C PRO A 249 -8.52 -12.59 2.68
N THR A 250 -7.27 -12.14 2.51
CA THR A 250 -6.85 -11.34 1.34
C THR A 250 -7.22 -11.96 0.00
N SER A 251 -7.03 -13.28 -0.16
CA SER A 251 -7.43 -14.01 -1.36
C SER A 251 -8.93 -13.84 -1.69
N ARG A 252 -9.78 -13.81 -0.65
CA ARG A 252 -11.24 -13.61 -0.81
C ARG A 252 -11.58 -12.17 -1.16
N GLY A 253 -10.89 -11.20 -0.55
CA GLY A 253 -11.03 -9.78 -0.92
C GLY A 253 -10.71 -9.52 -2.39
N LEU A 254 -9.61 -10.08 -2.90
CA LEU A 254 -9.24 -9.98 -4.31
C LEU A 254 -10.19 -10.74 -5.24
N ASN A 255 -10.75 -11.88 -4.81
CA ASN A 255 -11.79 -12.57 -5.55
C ASN A 255 -13.07 -11.75 -5.66
N ALA A 256 -13.52 -11.15 -4.57
CA ALA A 256 -14.69 -10.27 -4.57
C ALA A 256 -14.48 -9.02 -5.45
N ALA A 257 -13.24 -8.52 -5.53
CA ALA A 257 -12.89 -7.44 -6.45
C ALA A 257 -13.13 -7.82 -7.93
N LYS A 258 -12.96 -9.10 -8.33
CA LYS A 258 -13.27 -9.56 -9.69
C LYS A 258 -14.74 -9.33 -10.02
N ALA A 259 -15.64 -9.79 -9.15
CA ALA A 259 -17.08 -9.61 -9.31
C ALA A 259 -17.47 -8.13 -9.33
N SER A 260 -16.97 -7.34 -8.38
CA SER A 260 -17.26 -5.91 -8.29
C SER A 260 -16.82 -5.16 -9.55
N LEU A 261 -15.60 -5.39 -10.04
CA LEU A 261 -15.10 -4.71 -11.24
C LEU A 261 -15.77 -5.22 -12.53
N LYS A 262 -16.20 -6.48 -12.57
CA LYS A 262 -17.05 -7.01 -13.65
C LYS A 262 -18.38 -6.27 -13.73
N GLN A 263 -19.01 -6.01 -12.59
CA GLN A 263 -20.22 -5.21 -12.52
C GLN A 263 -19.98 -3.76 -12.97
N THR A 264 -18.92 -3.11 -12.48
CA THR A 264 -18.52 -1.76 -12.91
C THR A 264 -18.33 -1.70 -14.43
N TRP A 265 -17.61 -2.65 -15.02
CA TRP A 265 -17.40 -2.71 -16.46
C TRP A 265 -18.69 -2.90 -17.25
N ASN A 266 -19.62 -3.73 -16.76
CA ASN A 266 -20.89 -3.91 -17.46
C ASN A 266 -21.68 -2.60 -17.52
N ASN A 267 -21.62 -1.80 -16.46
CA ASN A 267 -22.30 -0.51 -16.34
C ASN A 267 -21.52 0.67 -16.95
N ASP A 268 -20.25 0.48 -17.28
CA ASP A 268 -19.42 1.54 -17.84
C ASP A 268 -19.76 1.82 -19.31
N LEU A 269 -20.41 2.96 -19.57
CA LEU A 269 -20.72 3.46 -20.91
C LEU A 269 -19.49 3.92 -21.70
N LYS A 270 -18.37 4.19 -21.01
CA LYS A 270 -17.11 4.69 -21.58
C LYS A 270 -16.01 3.62 -21.62
N LYS A 271 -16.33 2.35 -21.35
CA LYS A 271 -15.36 1.24 -21.36
C LYS A 271 -14.62 1.07 -22.70
N SER A 272 -15.27 1.40 -23.81
CA SER A 272 -14.67 1.36 -25.14
C SER A 272 -13.61 2.44 -25.37
N CYS A 273 -13.57 3.49 -24.53
CA CYS A 273 -12.58 4.55 -24.59
C CYS A 273 -11.22 4.16 -23.98
N GLY A 274 -11.03 2.90 -23.60
CA GLY A 274 -9.78 2.43 -23.00
C GLY A 274 -9.59 2.86 -21.55
N ARG A 275 -10.69 3.05 -20.80
CA ARG A 275 -10.65 3.38 -19.37
C ARG A 275 -9.83 2.33 -18.61
N LEU A 276 -8.92 2.79 -17.75
CA LEU A 276 -8.10 1.92 -16.91
C LEU A 276 -8.91 1.41 -15.72
N TYR A 277 -8.69 0.13 -15.38
CA TYR A 277 -9.28 -0.53 -14.21
C TYR A 277 -8.15 -1.02 -13.31
N ALA A 278 -8.20 -0.68 -12.03
CA ALA A 278 -7.20 -1.09 -11.07
C ALA A 278 -7.81 -1.40 -9.70
N THR A 279 -7.08 -2.20 -8.94
CA THR A 279 -7.28 -2.39 -7.50
C THR A 279 -6.11 -1.81 -6.74
N ILE A 280 -6.39 -1.27 -5.55
CA ILE A 280 -5.37 -0.94 -4.55
C ILE A 280 -5.63 -1.84 -3.34
N LEU A 281 -4.84 -2.89 -3.19
CA LEU A 281 -4.84 -3.72 -2.00
C LEU A 281 -4.14 -2.98 -0.87
N VAL A 282 -4.82 -2.81 0.25
CA VAL A 282 -4.27 -2.22 1.48
C VAL A 282 -4.37 -3.27 2.58
N THR A 283 -3.24 -3.71 3.14
CA THR A 283 -3.20 -4.81 4.11
C THR A 283 -2.07 -4.61 5.11
N ASP A 284 -2.25 -5.07 6.36
CA ASP A 284 -1.20 -5.08 7.38
C ASP A 284 -0.79 -6.49 7.82
N GLY A 285 -1.65 -7.48 7.55
CA GLY A 285 -1.48 -8.85 7.96
C GLY A 285 -1.07 -9.76 6.82
N GLU A 286 -0.47 -10.89 7.18
CA GLU A 286 -0.30 -12.01 6.29
C GLU A 286 -1.65 -12.71 6.10
N SER A 287 -2.04 -12.92 4.84
CA SER A 287 -3.21 -13.68 4.46
C SER A 287 -3.15 -15.05 5.10
N ASN A 288 -4.17 -15.38 5.88
CA ASN A 288 -4.24 -16.58 6.71
C ASN A 288 -5.59 -17.30 6.58
N TYR A 289 -6.38 -16.92 5.58
CA TYR A 289 -7.65 -17.56 5.26
C TYR A 289 -7.87 -17.58 3.76
N CYS A 290 -8.59 -18.60 3.27
CA CYS A 290 -8.71 -18.90 1.84
C CYS A 290 -7.37 -19.24 1.16
N ASN A 291 -6.42 -19.72 1.95
CA ASN A 291 -5.15 -20.26 1.46
C ASN A 291 -5.17 -21.80 1.59
N PRO A 292 -4.24 -22.54 0.97
CA PRO A 292 -4.07 -23.96 1.24
C PRO A 292 -4.02 -24.23 2.75
N SER A 293 -4.92 -25.07 3.25
CA SER A 293 -5.07 -25.38 4.68
C SER A 293 -5.29 -24.16 5.59
N ASN A 294 -5.73 -23.02 5.04
CA ASN A 294 -5.80 -21.72 5.74
C ASN A 294 -4.48 -21.35 6.44
N SER A 295 -3.34 -21.69 5.83
CA SER A 295 -2.04 -21.27 6.36
C SER A 295 -1.71 -19.83 5.98
N GLU A 296 -0.94 -19.18 6.83
CA GLU A 296 -0.30 -17.90 6.55
C GLU A 296 0.57 -17.97 5.29
N TRP A 297 0.51 -16.94 4.45
CA TRP A 297 1.47 -16.74 3.35
C TRP A 297 2.78 -16.16 3.90
N GLY A 298 3.48 -17.03 4.65
CA GLY A 298 4.62 -16.68 5.49
C GLY A 298 5.74 -15.89 4.80
N SER A 299 6.43 -15.06 5.57
CA SER A 299 7.57 -14.22 5.20
C SER A 299 8.70 -14.83 4.34
N GLY A 300 8.85 -16.16 4.33
CA GLY A 300 9.85 -16.88 3.53
C GLY A 300 9.43 -17.27 2.10
N CYS A 301 8.19 -17.02 1.71
CA CYS A 301 7.56 -17.43 0.44
C CYS A 301 7.88 -18.89 0.05
N PRO A 302 7.64 -19.86 0.94
CA PRO A 302 8.05 -21.24 0.69
C PRO A 302 7.42 -21.75 -0.60
N ASN A 303 8.25 -22.28 -1.51
CA ASN A 303 7.84 -22.80 -2.81
C ASN A 303 7.09 -21.78 -3.69
N TYR A 304 7.45 -20.49 -3.60
CA TYR A 304 6.81 -19.43 -4.37
C TYR A 304 6.84 -19.67 -5.89
N THR A 305 7.77 -20.45 -6.45
CA THR A 305 7.80 -20.75 -7.89
C THR A 305 6.65 -21.64 -8.35
N THR A 306 6.07 -22.43 -7.44
CA THR A 306 5.05 -23.43 -7.76
C THR A 306 3.72 -23.17 -7.07
N ASN A 307 3.70 -22.56 -5.88
CA ASN A 307 2.50 -22.44 -5.06
C ASN A 307 1.87 -21.05 -5.01
N TRP A 308 2.55 -20.00 -5.50
CA TRP A 308 2.05 -18.61 -5.46
C TRP A 308 0.62 -18.43 -5.99
N ARG A 309 0.22 -19.24 -6.99
CA ARG A 309 -1.12 -19.23 -7.56
C ARG A 309 -2.21 -19.51 -6.54
N LYS A 310 -1.92 -20.21 -5.44
CA LYS A 310 -2.90 -20.60 -4.43
C LYS A 310 -3.16 -19.52 -3.36
N TYR A 311 -2.43 -18.41 -3.41
CA TYR A 311 -2.38 -17.34 -2.41
C TYR A 311 -2.74 -15.98 -3.06
N PRO A 312 -2.72 -14.84 -2.33
CA PRO A 312 -3.08 -13.54 -2.90
C PRO A 312 -2.39 -13.17 -4.22
N PRO A 313 -1.11 -13.52 -4.47
CA PRO A 313 -0.49 -13.25 -5.76
C PRO A 313 -1.18 -13.94 -6.95
N GLY A 314 -1.72 -15.14 -6.75
CA GLY A 314 -2.54 -15.84 -7.74
C GLY A 314 -3.79 -15.07 -8.13
N ARG A 315 -4.44 -14.44 -7.15
CA ARG A 315 -5.66 -13.67 -7.35
C ARG A 315 -5.40 -12.38 -8.12
N ALA A 316 -4.26 -11.73 -7.86
CA ALA A 316 -3.80 -10.57 -8.63
C ALA A 316 -3.45 -10.93 -10.08
N ASP A 317 -2.78 -12.08 -10.32
CA ASP A 317 -2.53 -12.58 -11.70
C ASP A 317 -3.84 -12.84 -12.43
N GLU A 318 -4.83 -13.44 -11.77
CA GLU A 318 -6.13 -13.74 -12.34
C GLU A 318 -6.95 -12.49 -12.67
N LEU A 319 -6.91 -11.47 -11.80
CA LEU A 319 -7.47 -10.13 -12.08
C LEU A 319 -6.87 -9.53 -13.35
N PHE A 320 -5.58 -9.74 -13.60
CA PHE A 320 -4.93 -9.25 -14.82
C PHE A 320 -5.20 -10.13 -16.05
N LEU A 321 -5.13 -11.45 -15.90
CA LEU A 321 -5.30 -12.43 -16.99
C LEU A 321 -6.76 -12.71 -17.34
N LYS A 322 -7.71 -12.23 -16.54
CA LYS A 322 -9.17 -12.43 -16.72
C LYS A 322 -9.60 -13.88 -16.55
N THR A 323 -9.00 -14.55 -15.57
CA THR A 323 -9.24 -15.97 -15.28
C THR A 323 -9.95 -16.15 -13.94
N ALA A 324 -10.68 -17.26 -13.80
CA ALA A 324 -11.33 -17.63 -12.55
C ALA A 324 -10.31 -18.14 -11.54
N ASP A 325 -10.66 -18.12 -10.26
CA ASP A 325 -9.86 -18.76 -9.21
C ASP A 325 -10.18 -20.25 -9.16
N SER A 326 -9.20 -21.07 -9.51
CA SER A 326 -9.28 -22.53 -9.45
C SER A 326 -8.35 -23.17 -8.42
N SER A 327 -7.68 -22.38 -7.58
CA SER A 327 -6.52 -22.86 -6.83
C SER A 327 -6.37 -22.34 -5.39
N SER A 328 -7.11 -21.32 -4.94
CA SER A 328 -7.22 -21.03 -3.50
C SER A 328 -8.04 -22.06 -2.74
N GLY A 329 -8.06 -21.92 -1.41
CA GLY A 329 -9.06 -22.56 -0.55
C GLY A 329 -10.48 -21.96 -0.66
N CYS A 330 -10.67 -20.86 -1.38
CA CYS A 330 -11.97 -20.21 -1.60
C CYS A 330 -12.14 -19.83 -3.07
N THR A 331 -12.25 -20.87 -3.90
CA THR A 331 -12.39 -20.73 -5.35
C THR A 331 -13.64 -19.91 -5.71
N THR A 332 -13.55 -19.22 -6.84
CA THR A 332 -14.68 -18.50 -7.45
C THR A 332 -14.66 -18.67 -8.96
N THR A 333 -15.84 -18.69 -9.56
CA THR A 333 -16.02 -18.64 -11.02
C THR A 333 -15.95 -17.22 -11.57
N ASP A 334 -15.86 -16.21 -10.69
CA ASP A 334 -15.74 -14.81 -11.09
C ASP A 334 -14.44 -14.54 -11.85
N THR A 335 -14.56 -13.70 -12.87
CA THR A 335 -13.46 -13.25 -13.73
C THR A 335 -13.49 -11.73 -13.82
N SER A 336 -12.33 -11.10 -13.97
CA SER A 336 -12.31 -9.70 -14.38
C SER A 336 -12.72 -9.57 -15.86
N PRO A 337 -13.38 -8.46 -16.24
CA PRO A 337 -13.83 -8.23 -17.61
C PRO A 337 -12.70 -7.70 -18.52
N THR A 338 -11.70 -7.09 -17.90
CA THR A 338 -10.54 -6.47 -18.54
C THR A 338 -9.30 -6.76 -17.73
N ASN A 339 -8.14 -6.40 -18.26
CA ASN A 339 -6.87 -6.51 -17.53
C ASN A 339 -6.88 -5.51 -16.36
N VAL A 340 -7.01 -6.01 -15.13
CA VAL A 340 -6.99 -5.20 -13.91
C VAL A 340 -5.61 -5.23 -13.30
N GLN A 341 -5.00 -4.05 -13.11
CA GLN A 341 -3.73 -3.91 -12.38
C GLN A 341 -3.99 -3.92 -10.87
N THR A 342 -3.14 -4.60 -10.09
CA THR A 342 -3.26 -4.63 -8.62
C THR A 342 -2.07 -3.94 -7.99
N PHE A 343 -2.28 -2.75 -7.43
CA PHE A 343 -1.30 -2.05 -6.58
C PHE A 343 -1.42 -2.56 -5.14
N VAL A 344 -0.31 -2.56 -4.40
CA VAL A 344 -0.30 -3.07 -3.03
C VAL A 344 0.37 -2.08 -2.07
N ILE A 345 -0.31 -1.81 -0.96
CA ILE A 345 0.12 -0.96 0.14
C ILE A 345 0.14 -1.81 1.41
N GLY A 346 1.33 -1.99 1.97
CA GLY A 346 1.51 -2.60 3.28
C GLY A 346 1.42 -1.57 4.38
N VAL A 347 0.63 -1.84 5.42
CA VAL A 347 0.46 -0.95 6.56
C VAL A 347 0.92 -1.67 7.83
N SER A 348 2.18 -2.12 7.89
CA SER A 348 2.86 -2.69 9.08
C SER A 348 4.23 -3.24 8.67
N PRO A 349 5.24 -3.34 9.57
CA PRO A 349 6.43 -4.17 9.35
C PRO A 349 6.13 -5.68 9.24
N ASP A 350 4.95 -6.12 9.69
CA ASP A 350 4.55 -7.54 9.74
C ASP A 350 4.00 -8.05 8.41
N VAL A 351 3.71 -7.17 7.44
CA VAL A 351 3.26 -7.64 6.12
C VAL A 351 4.40 -8.38 5.43
N SER A 352 4.14 -9.65 5.10
CA SER A 352 5.11 -10.50 4.42
C SER A 352 5.54 -9.89 3.08
N ARG A 353 6.84 -10.02 2.79
CA ARG A 353 7.41 -9.67 1.47
C ARG A 353 6.69 -10.41 0.34
N CYS A 354 6.20 -11.60 0.64
CA CYS A 354 5.52 -12.47 -0.30
C CYS A 354 4.14 -11.94 -0.63
N GLU A 355 3.44 -11.41 0.36
CA GLU A 355 2.14 -10.79 0.17
C GLU A 355 2.26 -9.47 -0.56
N LEU A 356 3.17 -8.59 -0.15
CA LEU A 356 3.33 -7.29 -0.80
C LEU A 356 3.91 -7.42 -2.20
N ASN A 357 5.11 -7.99 -2.30
CA ASN A 357 5.87 -7.91 -3.51
C ASN A 357 5.29 -8.84 -4.58
N LEU A 358 4.91 -10.09 -4.25
CA LEU A 358 4.47 -11.04 -5.28
C LEU A 358 3.07 -10.65 -5.75
N THR A 359 2.21 -10.15 -4.87
CA THR A 359 0.89 -9.65 -5.29
C THR A 359 1.01 -8.44 -6.20
N ALA A 360 1.95 -7.50 -5.94
CA ALA A 360 2.21 -6.40 -6.86
C ALA A 360 2.83 -6.88 -8.20
N TYR A 361 3.76 -7.84 -8.16
CA TYR A 361 4.39 -8.43 -9.35
C TYR A 361 3.38 -9.12 -10.25
N PHE A 362 2.62 -10.05 -9.68
CA PHE A 362 1.57 -10.75 -10.40
C PHE A 362 0.39 -9.83 -10.73
N GLY A 363 0.19 -8.75 -9.98
CA GLY A 363 -0.71 -7.64 -10.30
C GLY A 363 -0.22 -6.70 -11.41
N ARG A 364 0.99 -6.91 -11.96
CA ARG A 364 1.64 -6.09 -13.01
C ARG A 364 1.85 -4.62 -12.62
N THR A 365 2.03 -4.34 -11.33
CA THR A 365 2.33 -2.99 -10.80
C THR A 365 3.70 -2.90 -10.15
N ASP A 366 4.40 -4.03 -9.97
CA ASP A 366 5.83 -4.04 -9.70
C ASP A 366 6.60 -3.72 -10.99
N ALA A 367 7.37 -2.65 -10.98
CA ALA A 367 8.22 -2.25 -12.11
C ALA A 367 9.23 -3.30 -12.54
N SER A 368 9.60 -4.18 -11.62
CA SER A 368 10.63 -5.17 -11.85
C SER A 368 10.11 -6.40 -12.59
N ALA A 369 8.86 -6.38 -13.07
CA ALA A 369 8.20 -7.41 -13.87
C ALA A 369 8.99 -7.82 -15.15
N GLY A 370 9.92 -6.99 -15.63
CA GLY A 370 10.84 -7.33 -16.71
C GLY A 370 12.11 -8.11 -16.32
N THR A 371 12.37 -8.32 -15.01
CA THR A 371 13.52 -9.10 -14.51
C THR A 371 13.11 -10.53 -14.19
N ASN A 372 13.98 -11.49 -14.53
CA ASN A 372 13.73 -12.91 -14.34
C ASN A 372 13.40 -13.19 -12.85
N VAL A 373 12.36 -14.00 -12.58
CA VAL A 373 11.82 -14.27 -11.24
C VAL A 373 12.91 -14.75 -10.25
N ALA A 374 13.99 -15.35 -10.75
CA ALA A 374 15.15 -15.78 -9.96
C ALA A 374 16.03 -14.64 -9.41
N GLN A 375 16.10 -13.47 -10.07
CA GLN A 375 16.88 -12.29 -9.61
C GLN A 375 16.18 -11.49 -8.50
N TRP A 376 14.95 -11.88 -8.18
CA TRP A 376 14.06 -11.19 -7.25
C TRP A 376 14.48 -11.35 -5.77
N TRP A 377 15.39 -12.29 -5.48
CA TRP A 377 15.88 -12.66 -4.14
C TRP A 377 17.19 -11.99 -3.71
N GLY A 378 17.80 -11.17 -4.57
CA GLY A 378 18.95 -10.36 -4.18
C GLY A 378 18.53 -9.39 -3.06
N SER A 379 19.35 -9.30 -2.01
CA SER A 379 19.16 -8.49 -0.79
C SER A 379 18.93 -6.99 -0.98
N SER A 380 18.84 -6.50 -2.22
CA SER A 380 18.75 -5.10 -2.60
C SER A 380 17.33 -4.56 -2.82
N ARG A 381 16.26 -5.36 -2.67
CA ARG A 381 14.87 -4.96 -3.05
C ARG A 381 13.87 -4.87 -1.91
N LEU A 382 14.36 -4.62 -0.70
CA LEU A 382 13.59 -4.50 0.53
C LEU A 382 13.58 -3.04 1.02
N PRO A 383 12.53 -2.59 1.73
CA PRO A 383 12.79 -1.80 2.93
C PRO A 383 13.48 -2.73 3.93
N GLN A 384 14.70 -2.40 4.35
CA GLN A 384 15.41 -3.16 5.38
C GLN A 384 14.52 -3.26 6.62
N ASN A 385 14.04 -4.47 6.93
CA ASN A 385 13.80 -4.82 8.32
C ASN A 385 15.19 -4.85 8.96
N ASP A 386 15.56 -3.78 9.67
CA ASP A 386 16.80 -3.67 10.42
C ASP A 386 16.80 -4.69 11.56
N SER A 387 17.05 -5.96 11.21
CA SER A 387 17.59 -6.93 12.14
C SER A 387 19.10 -6.70 12.23
N GLY A 388 19.49 -5.70 13.03
CA GLY A 388 20.78 -5.64 13.73
C GLY A 388 22.08 -5.70 12.93
N SER A 389 22.76 -4.55 12.87
CA SER A 389 24.21 -4.32 12.88
C SER A 389 25.11 -4.95 11.80
N THR A 390 25.79 -4.08 11.04
CA THR A 390 27.26 -4.08 10.92
C THR A 390 27.81 -2.69 10.55
N SER A 391 28.67 -2.17 11.44
CA SER A 391 29.82 -1.25 11.25
C SER A 391 29.67 0.05 10.42
N LEU A 392 29.65 1.16 11.14
CA LEU A 392 30.54 2.32 10.94
C LEU A 392 31.16 2.57 12.32
N SER A 393 32.44 2.43 12.63
CA SER A 393 33.71 2.24 11.89
C SER A 393 34.22 0.81 11.82
#